data_AF-A0A023EF60-F1
#
_entry.id   AF-A0A023EF60-F1
#
_cell.length_a   1.000
_cell.length_b   1.000
_cell.length_c   1.000
_cell.angle_alpha   90.00
_cell.angle_beta   90.00
_cell.angle_gamma   90.00
#
_symmetry.space_group_name_H-M   'P 1'
#
loop_
_entity.id
_entity.type
_entity.pdbx_description
1 polymer ?
#
loop_
_entity_poly.entity_id
_entity_poly.type
_entity_poly.pdbx_seq_one_letter_code
_entity_poly.pdbx_strand_id
1 'polypeptide(L)'
;MVLQGVFTFASSLALGVVALVGIYYTYNYYRNQWEEEPFRRSRPVPTNPTSSKRWESCDDTSDSNCTICLISVNDEGAKTKLVCGHLFHKRCINGWLQHSKFCPNCREPARFATE
;
A
#
# COMPACT_ATOMS: atom_id res chain seq x y z
N MET A 1 7.75 60.91 25.33
CA MET A 1 8.52 60.02 24.42
C MET A 1 8.73 58.63 25.01
N VAL A 2 9.17 58.50 26.27
CA VAL A 2 9.39 57.19 26.93
C VAL A 2 8.13 56.32 27.03
N LEU A 3 6.99 56.89 27.44
CA LEU A 3 5.72 56.13 27.58
C LEU A 3 5.22 55.55 26.25
N GLN A 4 5.29 56.32 25.16
CA GLN A 4 4.90 55.87 23.82
C GLN A 4 5.76 54.69 23.35
N GLY A 5 7.06 54.71 23.66
CA GLY A 5 7.95 53.58 23.41
C GLY A 5 7.53 52.33 24.19
N VAL A 6 7.21 52.47 25.48
CA VAL A 6 6.78 51.33 26.32
C VAL A 6 5.49 50.71 25.78
N PHE A 7 4.52 51.51 25.33
CA PHE A 7 3.26 51.01 24.76
C PHE A 7 3.45 50.25 23.44
N THR A 8 4.32 50.74 22.54
CA THR A 8 4.58 50.04 21.27
C THR A 8 5.29 48.71 21.49
N PHE A 9 6.30 48.67 22.37
CA PHE A 9 6.97 47.42 22.74
C PHE A 9 6.00 46.41 23.37
N ALA A 10 5.15 46.85 24.30
CA ALA A 10 4.14 45.99 24.92
C ALA A 10 3.14 45.42 23.90
N SER A 11 2.74 46.23 22.91
CA SER A 11 1.79 45.83 21.86
C SER A 11 2.40 44.83 20.88
N SER A 12 3.65 45.03 20.47
CA SER A 12 4.37 44.10 19.60
C SER A 12 4.60 42.74 20.27
N LEU A 13 4.92 42.74 21.57
CA LEU A 13 5.05 41.51 22.35
C LEU A 13 3.71 40.79 22.46
N ALA A 14 2.61 41.51 22.70
CA ALA A 14 1.27 40.91 22.78
C ALA A 14 0.86 40.26 21.45
N LEU A 15 1.06 40.92 20.31
CA LEU A 15 0.78 40.35 18.99
C LEU A 15 1.68 39.15 18.67
N GLY A 16 2.96 39.21 19.07
CA GLY A 16 3.89 38.09 18.94
C GLY A 16 3.43 36.87 19.74
N VAL A 17 3.01 37.06 20.99
CA VAL A 17 2.49 35.96 21.84
C VAL A 17 1.22 35.37 21.24
N VAL A 18 0.28 36.20 20.78
CA VAL A 18 -0.97 35.71 20.13
C VAL A 18 -0.66 34.89 18.87
N ALA A 19 0.28 35.34 18.04
CA ALA A 19 0.70 34.61 16.84
C ALA A 19 1.36 33.27 17.20
N LEU A 20 2.29 33.25 18.17
CA LEU A 20 2.97 32.02 18.61
C LEU A 20 2.01 31.02 19.23
N VAL A 21 1.06 31.49 20.05
CA VAL A 21 0.01 30.67 20.65
C VAL A 21 -0.91 30.11 19.56
N GLY A 22 -1.29 30.91 18.56
CA GLY A 22 -2.06 30.45 17.40
C GLY A 22 -1.32 29.40 16.57
N ILE A 23 -0.03 29.61 16.28
CA ILE A 23 0.82 28.64 15.58
C ILE A 23 0.96 27.36 16.41
N TYR A 24 1.17 27.46 17.72
CA TYR A 24 1.25 26.29 18.60
C TYR A 24 -0.06 25.50 18.61
N TYR A 25 -1.22 26.16 18.76
CA TYR A 25 -2.50 25.48 18.78
C TYR A 25 -2.86 24.87 17.42
N THR A 26 -2.61 25.57 16.32
CA THR A 26 -2.82 25.01 14.96
C THR A 26 -1.86 23.86 14.69
N TYR A 27 -0.58 23.97 15.07
CA TYR A 27 0.38 22.87 14.99
C TYR A 27 -0.08 21.67 15.81
N ASN A 28 -0.50 21.85 17.06
CA ASN A 28 -1.03 20.76 17.88
C ASN A 28 -2.32 20.18 17.31
N TYR A 29 -3.21 21.01 16.78
CA TYR A 29 -4.44 20.56 16.12
C TYR A 29 -4.13 19.68 14.92
N TYR A 30 -3.23 20.12 14.02
CA TYR A 30 -2.78 19.32 12.88
C TYR A 30 -2.03 18.07 13.33
N ARG A 31 -1.15 18.18 14.32
CA ARG A 31 -0.39 17.05 14.88
C ARG A 31 -1.33 15.99 15.45
N ASN A 32 -2.34 16.39 16.21
CA ASN A 32 -3.29 15.48 16.83
C ASN A 32 -4.19 14.83 15.76
N GLN A 33 -4.66 15.58 14.76
CA GLN A 33 -5.36 14.98 13.60
C GLN A 33 -4.47 14.06 12.74
N TRP A 34 -3.15 14.24 12.75
CA TRP A 34 -2.24 13.31 12.07
C TRP A 34 -2.16 11.94 12.74
N GLU A 35 -2.45 11.85 14.04
CA GLU A 35 -2.40 10.62 14.83
C GLU A 35 -3.71 9.83 14.83
N GLU A 36 -4.87 10.48 14.66
CA GLU A 36 -6.19 9.83 14.70
C GLU A 36 -6.69 9.31 13.33
N GLU A 37 -5.99 9.62 12.24
CA GLU A 37 -6.24 8.97 10.95
C GLU A 37 -6.05 7.44 11.12
N PRO A 38 -7.10 6.60 10.97
CA PRO A 38 -7.04 5.15 11.19
C PRO A 38 -6.08 4.41 10.23
N PHE A 39 -5.44 5.14 9.33
CA PHE A 39 -4.77 4.63 8.14
C PHE A 39 -3.31 5.07 8.01
N ARG A 40 -2.78 5.95 8.88
CA ARG A 40 -1.40 6.47 8.69
C ARG A 40 -0.28 5.49 9.10
N ARG A 41 -0.59 4.22 9.34
CA ARG A 41 0.39 3.10 9.38
C ARG A 41 0.34 2.19 8.15
N SER A 42 -0.55 2.46 7.21
CA SER A 42 -0.65 1.71 5.95
C SER A 42 -0.70 2.70 4.80
N ARG A 43 0.46 3.24 4.39
CA ARG A 43 0.61 3.61 2.98
C ARG A 43 0.43 2.30 2.19
N PRO A 44 -0.61 2.10 1.36
CA PRO A 44 -0.57 1.04 0.39
C PRO A 44 0.51 1.45 -0.59
N VAL A 45 1.56 0.65 -0.67
CA VAL A 45 2.44 0.63 -1.84
C VAL A 45 1.53 0.47 -3.05
N PRO A 46 1.73 1.22 -4.15
CA PRO A 46 0.86 1.12 -5.31
C PRO A 46 0.98 -0.29 -5.91
N THR A 47 0.03 -1.15 -5.57
CA THR A 47 -0.22 -2.40 -6.26
C THR A 47 -1.23 -2.10 -7.35
N ASN A 48 -0.71 -1.99 -8.58
CA ASN A 48 -1.33 -2.12 -9.91
C ASN A 48 -2.84 -1.77 -10.07
N PRO A 49 -3.23 -0.92 -11.04
CA PRO A 49 -4.60 -0.47 -11.16
C PRO A 49 -5.44 -1.58 -11.77
N THR A 50 -6.33 -2.17 -10.98
CA THR A 50 -7.48 -2.87 -11.55
C THR A 50 -8.73 -2.53 -10.75
N SER A 51 -9.56 -1.72 -11.41
CA SER A 51 -11.02 -1.78 -11.46
C SER A 51 -11.77 -2.03 -10.15
N SER A 52 -12.61 -1.05 -9.83
CA SER A 52 -13.85 -1.20 -9.07
C SER A 52 -14.43 -2.63 -9.04
N LYS A 53 -14.73 -3.11 -7.82
CA LYS A 53 -16.07 -3.58 -7.43
C LYS A 53 -16.09 -4.03 -5.97
N ARG A 54 -17.02 -3.42 -5.25
CA ARG A 54 -17.71 -3.98 -4.09
C ARG A 54 -18.89 -4.77 -4.64
N TRP A 55 -18.83 -6.11 -4.66
CA TRP A 55 -19.98 -7.04 -4.58
C TRP A 55 -19.56 -8.52 -4.75
N GLU A 56 -20.34 -9.36 -4.06
CA GLU A 56 -20.60 -10.80 -4.04
C GLU A 56 -19.52 -11.85 -3.67
N SER A 57 -19.84 -12.48 -2.54
CA SER A 57 -20.01 -13.93 -2.35
C SER A 57 -18.77 -14.81 -2.33
N CYS A 58 -18.59 -15.45 -1.17
CA CYS A 58 -17.84 -16.68 -1.02
C CYS A 58 -18.45 -17.73 -1.95
N ASP A 59 -17.83 -17.98 -3.09
CA ASP A 59 -17.99 -19.24 -3.81
C ASP A 59 -16.62 -19.91 -3.88
N ASP A 60 -16.58 -21.09 -3.30
CA ASP A 60 -15.40 -21.90 -3.02
C ASP A 60 -15.09 -22.75 -4.27
N THR A 61 -14.89 -22.08 -5.41
CA THR A 61 -14.38 -22.68 -6.64
C THR A 61 -13.21 -21.86 -7.12
N SER A 62 -12.02 -22.39 -6.83
CA SER A 62 -10.71 -21.80 -7.08
C SER A 62 -10.45 -21.52 -8.57
N ASP A 63 -10.90 -20.38 -9.08
CA ASP A 63 -10.36 -19.79 -10.30
C ASP A 63 -9.00 -19.17 -9.99
N SER A 64 -7.98 -20.03 -9.86
CA SER A 64 -6.60 -19.58 -9.71
C SER A 64 -6.17 -18.90 -11.00
N ASN A 65 -6.13 -17.57 -11.02
CA ASN A 65 -5.57 -16.81 -12.13
C ASN A 65 -4.05 -16.93 -12.17
N CYS A 66 -3.47 -17.04 -13.36
CA CYS A 66 -2.03 -17.09 -13.53
C CYS A 66 -1.47 -15.69 -13.33
N THR A 67 -0.68 -15.45 -12.28
CA THR A 67 -0.14 -14.10 -11.97
C THR A 67 0.89 -13.60 -12.98
N ILE A 68 1.33 -14.44 -13.93
CA ILE A 68 2.28 -14.08 -14.98
C ILE A 68 1.57 -13.47 -16.20
N CYS A 69 0.46 -14.07 -16.67
CA CYS A 69 -0.31 -13.57 -17.82
C CYS A 69 -1.64 -12.91 -17.44
N LEU A 70 -2.04 -12.97 -16.16
CA LEU A 70 -3.28 -12.43 -15.61
C LEU A 70 -4.57 -13.03 -16.18
N ILE A 71 -4.47 -14.24 -16.74
CA ILE A 71 -5.59 -15.03 -17.31
C ILE A 71 -5.87 -16.22 -16.40
N SER A 72 -7.10 -16.75 -16.41
CA SER A 72 -7.44 -17.96 -15.64
C SER A 72 -6.54 -19.11 -16.02
N VAL A 73 -6.01 -19.84 -15.03
CA VAL A 73 -5.17 -21.03 -15.26
C VAL A 73 -5.94 -22.14 -16.02
N ASN A 74 -7.26 -22.03 -16.08
CA ASN A 74 -8.14 -22.99 -16.75
C ASN A 74 -8.47 -22.62 -18.21
N ASP A 75 -8.19 -21.40 -18.64
CA ASP A 75 -8.57 -20.92 -19.98
C ASP A 75 -7.55 -21.34 -21.06
N GLU A 76 -6.29 -21.58 -20.69
CA GLU A 76 -5.23 -21.75 -21.68
C GLU A 76 -4.18 -22.84 -21.35
N GLY A 77 -4.26 -23.96 -22.07
CA GLY A 77 -3.17 -24.93 -22.20
C GLY A 77 -2.83 -25.74 -20.94
N ALA A 78 -1.63 -26.36 -20.94
CA ALA A 78 -1.20 -27.20 -19.83
C ALA A 78 -0.88 -26.37 -18.57
N LYS A 79 -1.54 -26.67 -17.46
CA LYS A 79 -1.23 -26.11 -16.13
C LYS A 79 -0.23 -26.97 -15.37
N THR A 80 0.51 -26.34 -14.47
CA THR A 80 1.42 -27.04 -13.57
C THR A 80 1.39 -26.39 -12.20
N LYS A 81 1.49 -27.24 -11.17
CA LYS A 81 1.53 -26.84 -9.77
C LYS A 81 2.96 -26.94 -9.27
N LEU A 82 3.43 -25.90 -8.60
CA LEU A 82 4.70 -25.97 -7.87
C LEU A 82 4.50 -26.71 -6.55
N VAL A 83 5.58 -27.23 -5.97
CA VAL A 83 5.56 -27.85 -4.63
C VAL A 83 5.06 -26.90 -3.54
N CYS A 84 5.25 -25.59 -3.74
CA CYS A 84 4.73 -24.54 -2.86
C CYS A 84 3.20 -24.34 -2.98
N GLY A 85 2.52 -25.12 -3.81
CA GLY A 85 1.07 -25.12 -3.94
C GLY A 85 0.51 -24.18 -5.01
N HIS A 86 1.31 -23.27 -5.57
CA HIS A 86 0.85 -22.28 -6.54
C HIS A 86 0.73 -22.85 -7.96
N LEU A 87 -0.35 -22.48 -8.67
CA LEU A 87 -0.71 -22.93 -10.01
C LEU A 87 -0.39 -21.88 -11.07
N PHE A 88 0.19 -22.32 -12.19
CA PHE A 88 0.52 -21.46 -13.33
C PHE A 88 0.38 -22.23 -14.65
N HIS A 89 0.26 -21.51 -15.76
CA HIS A 89 0.45 -22.12 -17.08
C HIS A 89 1.89 -22.60 -17.24
N LYS A 90 2.07 -23.82 -17.77
CA LYS A 90 3.38 -24.44 -18.03
C LYS A 90 4.25 -23.53 -18.89
N ARG A 91 3.68 -22.86 -19.89
CA ARG A 91 4.39 -21.89 -20.75
C ARG A 91 4.88 -20.68 -19.96
N CYS A 92 4.01 -20.07 -19.17
CA CYS A 92 4.32 -18.88 -18.38
C CYS A 92 5.40 -19.15 -17.34
N ILE A 93 5.25 -20.22 -16.57
CA ILE A 93 6.23 -20.56 -15.52
C ILE A 93 7.55 -21.02 -16.13
N ASN A 94 7.55 -21.76 -17.24
CA ASN A 94 8.80 -22.14 -17.91
C ASN A 94 9.57 -20.91 -18.42
N GLY A 95 8.87 -19.88 -18.91
CA GLY A 95 9.50 -18.60 -19.28
C GLY A 95 10.09 -17.88 -18.07
N TRP A 96 9.35 -17.80 -16.97
CA TRP A 96 9.83 -17.20 -15.73
C TRP A 96 11.08 -17.90 -15.18
N LEU A 97 11.10 -19.23 -15.20
CA LEU A 97 12.21 -20.04 -14.68
C LEU A 97 13.52 -19.93 -15.48
N GLN A 98 13.49 -19.30 -16.65
CA GLN A 98 14.72 -18.92 -17.37
C GLN A 98 15.44 -17.76 -16.66
N HIS A 99 14.70 -16.88 -15.99
CA HIS A 99 15.25 -15.70 -15.32
C HIS A 99 15.36 -15.84 -13.80
N SER A 100 14.43 -16.53 -13.15
CA SER A 100 14.40 -16.69 -11.69
C SER A 100 14.02 -18.11 -11.29
N LYS A 101 14.75 -18.72 -10.35
CA LYS A 101 14.46 -20.08 -9.83
C LYS A 101 13.46 -20.10 -8.68
N PHE A 102 12.74 -18.99 -8.46
CA PHE A 102 11.80 -18.82 -7.36
C PHE A 102 10.37 -18.60 -7.84
N CYS A 103 9.41 -19.04 -7.04
CA CYS A 103 7.99 -18.85 -7.30
C CYS A 103 7.62 -17.36 -7.32
N PRO A 104 6.87 -16.86 -8.33
CA PRO A 104 6.42 -15.47 -8.39
C PRO A 104 5.58 -15.01 -7.18
N ASN A 105 4.82 -15.94 -6.58
CA ASN A 105 3.85 -15.61 -5.52
C ASN A 105 4.46 -15.67 -4.11
N CYS A 106 5.20 -16.73 -3.79
CA CYS A 106 5.75 -16.96 -2.44
C CYS A 106 7.26 -16.86 -2.34
N ARG A 107 7.97 -16.73 -3.47
CA ARG A 107 9.45 -16.70 -3.54
C ARG A 107 10.14 -17.95 -2.99
N GLU A 108 9.42 -19.05 -2.79
CA GLU A 108 10.02 -20.35 -2.51
C GLU A 108 10.68 -20.95 -3.76
N PRO A 109 11.64 -21.88 -3.61
CA PRO A 109 12.28 -22.55 -4.73
C PRO A 109 11.25 -23.20 -5.66
N ALA A 110 11.28 -22.82 -6.94
CA ALA A 110 10.31 -23.31 -7.90
C ALA A 110 10.66 -24.73 -8.35
N ARG A 111 10.10 -25.70 -7.62
CA ARG A 111 10.13 -27.13 -7.99
C ARG A 111 8.73 -27.53 -8.45
N PHE A 112 8.65 -28.28 -9.54
CA PHE A 112 7.39 -28.83 -10.01
C PHE A 112 6.94 -29.93 -9.05
N ALA A 113 5.67 -29.90 -8.66
CA ALA A 113 5.06 -31.03 -7.98
C ALA A 113 4.84 -32.10 -9.06
N THR A 114 5.71 -33.10 -9.10
CA THR A 114 5.48 -34.32 -9.86
C THR A 114 4.36 -35.09 -9.16
N GLU A 115 3.25 -35.34 -9.85
CA GLU A 115 2.26 -36.36 -9.45
C GLU A 115 2.90 -37.76 -9.46
#